data_AF-A0AAV1UZR0-F1
#
_entry.id   AF-A0AAV1UZR0-F1
#
_cell.length_a   1.000
_cell.length_b   1.000
_cell.length_c   1.000
_cell.angle_alpha   90.00
_cell.angle_beta   90.00
_cell.angle_gamma   90.00
#
_symmetry.space_group_name_H-M   'P 1'
#
loop_
_entity.id
_entity.type
_entity.pdbx_description
1 polymer ?
#
loop_
_entity_poly.entity_id
_entity_poly.type
_entity_poly.pdbx_seq_one_letter_code
_entity_poly.pdbx_strand_id
1 'polypeptide(L)'
;MHSAIRHRSSHLLFATPCRAASSFLKRDGSQGPIDSARAFLEFKREADPYRDAAERVHDWNEINSSRRPHNERKIQAARCMDCGTPFCQTNTGCPVHNLIPEWNELVFRDEWQEASDRLHKTNNFPEFTGRVCPAPCEAACVAGLVDEPITIKNTEYAIVDRAFEEGWIVPRLPRRNGLRVAVVGSGPAGLAAADQMNQKGYHVTVYEREDRIGGLLMYGIPNMKLEKKTVERRVQLLQDEGIDFVTNADVGSKTLSVQQLQTENDAVVLALGSTVPRDVAIPGRDLKGVYFAMEFLTKNQKRLMLTVDGKLQSGWDREFVTAEGKDVVVIGGGDTGTDCIATSMRQRCKSVVNLEHNPEPPAQRAPENPWPEYPRVYGVDYGHAEVRSVFGEDPRKYARVTKAFKGNEKGEITHVVAVRGHKDSKTNVITEIPGTEEEIPCDLVLFAMGFVHPEQKIAEALGLEVDQRRNIRAAYGDYQTSVEGVFAAGDCRRGQSLVVWAINEGRGVADAVEKYFLQEGLHPEVSQSQRFG
;
A
#
# COMPACT_ATOMS: atom_id res chain seq x y z
N MET A 1 -21.14 -85.34 -14.22
CA MET A 1 -20.13 -85.32 -15.32
C MET A 1 -19.58 -83.91 -15.43
N HIS A 2 -18.27 -83.79 -15.21
CA HIS A 2 -17.29 -82.76 -15.61
C HIS A 2 -17.76 -81.32 -15.89
N SER A 3 -17.24 -80.34 -15.12
CA SER A 3 -16.09 -79.47 -15.50
C SER A 3 -16.59 -78.17 -16.18
N ALA A 4 -16.14 -76.94 -15.93
CA ALA A 4 -15.06 -76.39 -15.12
C ALA A 4 -15.44 -74.95 -14.70
N ILE A 5 -14.97 -74.57 -13.52
CA ILE A 5 -14.86 -73.20 -13.04
C ILE A 5 -13.77 -72.49 -13.86
N ARG A 6 -14.07 -71.32 -14.44
CA ARG A 6 -13.05 -70.37 -14.90
C ARG A 6 -13.34 -68.98 -14.33
N HIS A 7 -12.60 -68.63 -13.29
CA HIS A 7 -12.34 -67.26 -12.88
C HIS A 7 -11.74 -66.48 -14.05
N ARG A 8 -12.37 -65.36 -14.43
CA ARG A 8 -11.70 -64.28 -15.16
C ARG A 8 -11.55 -63.10 -14.20
N SER A 9 -10.38 -63.02 -13.60
CA SER A 9 -9.86 -61.80 -12.99
C SER A 9 -9.60 -60.79 -14.11
N SER A 10 -10.48 -59.80 -14.26
CA SER A 10 -10.17 -58.59 -15.02
C SER A 10 -9.35 -57.67 -14.13
N HIS A 11 -8.02 -57.77 -14.23
CA HIS A 11 -7.12 -56.71 -13.78
C HIS A 11 -7.41 -55.45 -14.61
N LEU A 12 -8.24 -54.56 -14.06
CA LEU A 12 -8.22 -53.14 -14.41
C LEU A 12 -6.88 -52.61 -13.89
N LEU A 13 -5.88 -52.64 -14.76
CA LEU A 13 -4.69 -51.81 -14.62
C LEU A 13 -5.18 -50.36 -14.63
N PHE A 14 -5.27 -49.76 -13.45
CA PHE A 14 -5.26 -48.31 -13.33
C PHE A 14 -3.91 -47.85 -13.87
N ALA A 15 -3.86 -47.54 -15.16
CA ALA A 15 -2.82 -46.70 -15.70
C ALA A 15 -3.01 -45.34 -15.04
N THR A 16 -2.25 -45.09 -13.97
CA THR A 16 -1.99 -43.75 -13.47
C THR A 16 -1.60 -42.92 -14.70
N PRO A 17 -2.28 -41.81 -15.02
CA PRO A 17 -1.78 -40.94 -16.06
C PRO A 17 -0.43 -40.44 -15.55
N CYS A 18 0.64 -40.97 -16.12
CA CYS A 18 1.98 -40.43 -15.95
C CYS A 18 1.89 -39.02 -16.55
N ARG A 19 1.56 -38.02 -15.71
CA ARG A 19 1.71 -36.61 -16.07
C ARG A 19 3.17 -36.51 -16.48
N ALA A 20 3.42 -36.35 -17.78
CA ALA A 20 4.76 -36.09 -18.27
C ALA A 20 5.32 -34.96 -17.40
N ALA A 21 6.42 -35.21 -16.69
CA ALA A 21 7.01 -34.21 -15.82
C ALA A 21 7.28 -32.99 -16.69
N SER A 22 6.56 -31.90 -16.42
CA SER A 22 6.72 -30.65 -17.13
C SER A 22 8.19 -30.23 -17.04
N SER A 23 8.83 -30.07 -18.20
CA SER A 23 10.24 -29.73 -18.31
C SER A 23 10.38 -28.23 -18.53
N PHE A 24 11.25 -27.57 -17.77
CA PHE A 24 11.41 -26.12 -17.75
C PHE A 24 12.87 -25.74 -18.01
N LEU A 25 13.07 -24.59 -18.64
CA LEU A 25 14.39 -24.06 -18.95
C LEU A 25 15.09 -23.59 -17.68
N LYS A 26 16.27 -24.16 -17.40
CA LYS A 26 17.15 -23.81 -16.29
C LYS A 26 18.15 -22.73 -16.70
N ARG A 27 18.84 -22.12 -15.71
CA ARG A 27 19.82 -21.04 -15.95
C ARG A 27 20.98 -21.45 -16.86
N ASP A 28 21.38 -22.71 -16.79
CA ASP A 28 22.49 -23.28 -17.56
C ASP A 28 22.09 -23.67 -19.00
N GLY A 29 20.83 -23.40 -19.38
CA GLY A 29 20.27 -23.73 -20.69
C GLY A 29 19.74 -25.17 -20.80
N SER A 30 19.92 -25.99 -19.76
CA SER A 30 19.32 -27.33 -19.71
C SER A 30 17.81 -27.25 -19.48
N GLN A 31 17.11 -28.35 -19.80
CA GLN A 31 15.70 -28.49 -19.46
C GLN A 31 15.53 -29.62 -18.44
N GLY A 32 14.66 -29.42 -17.45
CA GLY A 32 14.33 -30.48 -16.50
C GLY A 32 13.15 -30.11 -15.60
N PRO A 33 12.76 -31.02 -14.70
CA PRO A 33 11.71 -30.74 -13.73
C PRO A 33 12.15 -29.65 -12.73
N ILE A 34 11.19 -29.07 -12.04
CA ILE A 34 11.44 -28.17 -10.91
C ILE A 34 11.74 -29.02 -9.67
N ASP A 35 12.96 -28.94 -9.16
CA ASP A 35 13.33 -29.40 -7.83
C ASP A 35 13.30 -28.19 -6.87
N SER A 36 12.27 -28.10 -6.01
CA SER A 36 12.11 -26.95 -5.11
C SER A 36 13.29 -26.76 -4.16
N ALA A 37 14.00 -27.83 -3.79
CA ALA A 37 15.19 -27.74 -2.94
C ALA A 37 16.37 -27.00 -3.61
N ARG A 38 16.37 -26.91 -4.95
CA ARG A 38 17.44 -26.31 -5.76
C ARG A 38 16.97 -25.18 -6.67
N ALA A 39 15.67 -24.90 -6.74
CA ALA A 39 15.09 -24.01 -7.73
C ALA A 39 15.67 -22.59 -7.68
N PHE A 40 16.05 -22.07 -6.50
CA PHE A 40 16.73 -20.77 -6.38
C PHE A 40 18.09 -20.72 -7.08
N LEU A 41 18.78 -21.85 -7.24
CA LEU A 41 20.02 -21.97 -8.02
C LEU A 41 19.74 -22.24 -9.50
N GLU A 42 18.71 -23.04 -9.78
CA GLU A 42 18.47 -23.61 -11.12
C GLU A 42 17.61 -22.74 -12.04
N PHE A 43 16.80 -21.83 -11.51
CA PHE A 43 15.94 -20.94 -12.31
C PHE A 43 16.26 -19.50 -11.99
N LYS A 44 16.20 -18.58 -12.96
CA LYS A 44 16.44 -17.13 -12.72
C LYS A 44 15.24 -16.48 -12.04
N ARG A 45 15.47 -15.36 -11.35
CA ARG A 45 14.37 -14.55 -10.85
C ARG A 45 13.75 -13.86 -12.04
N GLU A 46 12.44 -13.97 -12.14
CA GLU A 46 11.68 -13.34 -13.21
C GLU A 46 10.48 -12.63 -12.60
N ALA A 47 10.71 -11.38 -12.17
CA ALA A 47 9.63 -10.51 -11.73
C ALA A 47 8.68 -10.20 -12.89
N ASP A 48 7.42 -9.90 -12.56
CA ASP A 48 6.48 -9.41 -13.56
C ASP A 48 6.95 -8.03 -14.00
N PRO A 49 7.23 -7.82 -15.29
CA PRO A 49 7.60 -6.50 -15.77
C PRO A 49 6.42 -5.56 -15.60
N TYR A 50 6.68 -4.28 -15.38
CA TYR A 50 5.66 -3.28 -15.66
C TYR A 50 5.45 -3.17 -17.17
N ARG A 51 4.27 -2.69 -17.59
CA ARG A 51 4.00 -2.28 -18.98
C ARG A 51 5.10 -1.33 -19.46
N ASP A 52 5.36 -1.32 -20.76
CA ASP A 52 6.38 -0.47 -21.35
C ASP A 52 6.17 1.00 -20.96
N ALA A 53 7.26 1.69 -20.60
CA ALA A 53 7.20 3.05 -20.09
C ALA A 53 6.73 4.06 -21.16
N ALA A 54 7.12 3.85 -22.43
CA ALA A 54 6.72 4.69 -23.55
C ALA A 54 5.25 4.51 -23.91
N GLU A 55 4.69 3.32 -23.68
CA GLU A 55 3.27 3.05 -23.91
C GLU A 55 2.40 3.54 -22.75
N ARG A 56 2.74 3.16 -21.50
CA ARG A 56 1.88 3.38 -20.33
C ARG A 56 1.76 4.84 -19.89
N VAL A 57 2.66 5.72 -20.36
CA VAL A 57 2.61 7.16 -20.08
C VAL A 57 1.41 7.85 -20.74
N HIS A 58 0.78 7.19 -21.73
CA HIS A 58 -0.33 7.74 -22.49
C HIS A 58 -1.72 7.39 -21.94
N ASP A 59 -1.80 6.55 -20.90
CA ASP A 59 -3.06 6.13 -20.29
C ASP A 59 -2.98 6.08 -18.74
N TRP A 60 -4.12 5.82 -18.11
CA TRP A 60 -4.24 5.72 -16.64
C TRP A 60 -4.40 4.27 -16.16
N ASN A 61 -4.29 3.27 -17.02
CA ASN A 61 -4.43 1.87 -16.66
C ASN A 61 -3.27 1.42 -15.76
N GLU A 62 -3.46 0.32 -15.03
CA GLU A 62 -2.47 -0.20 -14.10
C GLU A 62 -1.10 -0.45 -14.78
N ILE A 63 0.00 -0.13 -14.10
CA ILE A 63 1.37 -0.31 -14.63
C ILE A 63 1.81 -1.77 -14.62
N ASN A 64 1.21 -2.63 -13.81
CA ASN A 64 1.51 -4.05 -13.78
C ASN A 64 1.14 -4.69 -15.14
N SER A 65 2.00 -5.54 -15.69
CA SER A 65 1.67 -6.28 -16.92
C SER A 65 0.54 -7.28 -16.66
N SER A 66 -0.04 -7.79 -17.75
CA SER A 66 -0.88 -9.01 -17.68
C SER A 66 -0.13 -10.15 -16.99
N ARG A 67 -0.87 -11.01 -16.29
CA ARG A 67 -0.28 -12.14 -15.55
C ARG A 67 0.57 -13.02 -16.46
N ARG A 68 1.75 -13.40 -15.95
CA ARG A 68 2.58 -14.44 -16.54
C ARG A 68 1.82 -15.77 -16.62
N PRO A 69 2.17 -16.67 -17.56
CA PRO A 69 1.66 -18.03 -17.59
C PRO A 69 1.77 -18.69 -16.21
N HIS A 70 0.73 -19.44 -15.83
CA HIS A 70 0.63 -20.10 -14.53
C HIS A 70 1.88 -20.94 -14.17
N ASN A 71 2.46 -21.61 -15.16
CA ASN A 71 3.71 -22.36 -15.03
C ASN A 71 4.91 -21.51 -14.59
N GLU A 72 5.02 -20.26 -15.02
CA GLU A 72 6.12 -19.37 -14.62
C GLU A 72 6.00 -18.98 -13.15
N ARG A 73 4.78 -18.73 -12.65
CA ARG A 73 4.58 -18.41 -11.24
C ARG A 73 4.91 -19.61 -10.35
N LYS A 74 4.64 -20.83 -10.82
CA LYS A 74 5.06 -22.07 -10.16
C LYS A 74 6.59 -22.16 -10.00
N ILE A 75 7.35 -21.80 -11.04
CA ILE A 75 8.83 -21.73 -10.97
C ILE A 75 9.28 -20.68 -9.96
N GLN A 76 8.71 -19.47 -10.00
CA GLN A 76 9.12 -18.39 -9.10
C GLN A 76 8.77 -18.70 -7.64
N ALA A 77 7.65 -19.35 -7.37
CA ALA A 77 7.28 -19.81 -6.03
C ALA A 77 8.23 -20.92 -5.53
N ALA A 78 8.60 -21.86 -6.41
CA ALA A 78 9.52 -22.95 -6.07
C ALA A 78 10.93 -22.47 -5.68
N ARG A 79 11.35 -21.27 -6.12
CA ARG A 79 12.62 -20.68 -5.68
C ARG A 79 12.66 -20.43 -4.16
N CYS A 80 11.52 -20.42 -3.45
CA CYS A 80 11.52 -20.24 -2.00
C CYS A 80 12.39 -21.31 -1.32
N MET A 81 13.32 -20.88 -0.47
CA MET A 81 14.26 -21.79 0.21
C MET A 81 13.68 -22.50 1.44
N ASP A 82 12.41 -22.27 1.77
CA ASP A 82 11.75 -22.74 3.01
C ASP A 82 12.64 -22.57 4.26
N CYS A 83 13.07 -21.32 4.49
CA CYS A 83 14.10 -21.01 5.48
C CYS A 83 13.63 -21.34 6.90
N GLY A 84 14.48 -22.02 7.69
CA GLY A 84 14.19 -22.30 9.10
C GLY A 84 13.93 -21.03 9.94
N THR A 85 14.60 -19.92 9.61
CA THR A 85 14.24 -18.58 10.07
C THR A 85 13.79 -17.75 8.87
N PRO A 86 12.47 -17.63 8.62
CA PRO A 86 11.97 -16.93 7.45
C PRO A 86 11.95 -15.41 7.71
N PHE A 87 13.09 -14.73 7.47
CA PHE A 87 13.22 -13.27 7.64
C PHE A 87 12.20 -12.43 6.85
N CYS A 88 11.65 -12.99 5.78
CA CYS A 88 10.54 -12.37 5.05
C CYS A 88 9.26 -12.22 5.90
N GLN A 89 9.08 -13.00 6.96
CA GLN A 89 7.95 -12.93 7.91
C GLN A 89 8.24 -12.11 9.18
N THR A 90 9.48 -11.68 9.41
CA THR A 90 9.87 -10.99 10.65
C THR A 90 9.60 -9.49 10.57
N ASN A 91 9.91 -8.76 11.64
CA ASN A 91 9.78 -7.29 11.73
C ASN A 91 10.54 -6.52 10.64
N THR A 92 11.60 -7.10 10.07
CA THR A 92 12.37 -6.50 8.97
C THR A 92 11.79 -6.86 7.59
N GLY A 93 10.95 -7.89 7.53
CA GLY A 93 10.25 -8.35 6.33
C GLY A 93 8.83 -7.79 6.26
N CYS A 94 7.83 -8.66 6.36
CA CYS A 94 6.42 -8.30 6.21
C CYS A 94 5.80 -7.79 7.53
N PRO A 95 5.27 -6.55 7.60
CA PRO A 95 4.67 -6.03 8.83
C PRO A 95 3.41 -6.75 9.31
N VAL A 96 2.68 -7.45 8.42
CA VAL A 96 1.55 -8.31 8.83
C VAL A 96 1.98 -9.74 9.15
N HIS A 97 3.29 -10.02 9.21
CA HIS A 97 3.85 -11.35 9.46
C HIS A 97 3.27 -12.43 8.54
N ASN A 98 3.13 -12.07 7.26
CA ASN A 98 2.49 -12.92 6.27
C ASN A 98 3.19 -14.27 6.13
N LEU A 99 2.43 -15.34 5.88
CA LEU A 99 2.88 -16.72 5.94
C LEU A 99 3.52 -17.16 4.61
N ILE A 100 4.56 -16.41 4.21
CA ILE A 100 5.12 -16.38 2.85
C ILE A 100 5.61 -17.73 2.31
N PRO A 101 6.51 -18.46 3.01
CA PRO A 101 6.87 -19.83 2.65
C PRO A 101 5.67 -20.74 2.38
N GLU A 102 4.63 -20.67 3.21
CA GLU A 102 3.51 -21.60 3.13
C GLU A 102 2.66 -21.39 1.88
N TRP A 103 2.26 -20.14 1.60
CA TRP A 103 1.49 -19.91 0.36
C TRP A 103 2.35 -20.01 -0.90
N ASN A 104 3.69 -19.83 -0.83
CA ASN A 104 4.56 -20.14 -1.95
C ASN A 104 4.58 -21.64 -2.25
N GLU A 105 4.67 -22.47 -1.19
CA GLU A 105 4.61 -23.93 -1.35
C GLU A 105 3.26 -24.38 -1.93
N LEU A 106 2.15 -23.79 -1.45
CA LEU A 106 0.82 -24.09 -1.99
C LEU A 106 0.68 -23.68 -3.47
N VAL A 107 1.21 -22.50 -3.85
CA VAL A 107 1.29 -22.10 -5.26
C VAL A 107 2.15 -23.07 -6.08
N PHE A 108 3.29 -23.50 -5.53
CA PHE A 108 4.14 -24.50 -6.18
C PHE A 108 3.44 -25.87 -6.34
N ARG A 109 2.50 -26.23 -5.47
CA ARG A 109 1.71 -27.47 -5.57
C ARG A 109 0.45 -27.35 -6.42
N ASP A 110 0.17 -26.17 -6.97
CA ASP A 110 -1.08 -25.83 -7.65
C ASP A 110 -2.33 -25.84 -6.74
N GLU A 111 -2.13 -25.62 -5.44
CA GLU A 111 -3.17 -25.51 -4.39
C GLU A 111 -3.53 -24.04 -4.15
N TRP A 112 -4.10 -23.39 -5.18
CA TRP A 112 -4.27 -21.93 -5.21
C TRP A 112 -5.36 -21.40 -4.29
N GLN A 113 -6.41 -22.18 -4.05
CA GLN A 113 -7.49 -21.77 -3.15
C GLN A 113 -6.97 -21.78 -1.70
N GLU A 114 -6.26 -22.82 -1.31
CA GLU A 114 -5.60 -22.94 -0.02
C GLU A 114 -4.51 -21.87 0.16
N ALA A 115 -3.77 -21.53 -0.91
CA ALA A 115 -2.83 -20.42 -0.90
C ALA A 115 -3.53 -19.08 -0.59
N SER A 116 -4.72 -18.85 -1.17
CA SER A 116 -5.55 -17.67 -0.87
C SER A 116 -6.01 -17.66 0.58
N ASP A 117 -6.51 -18.78 1.10
CA ASP A 117 -6.92 -18.91 2.49
C ASP A 117 -5.75 -18.59 3.43
N ARG A 118 -4.56 -19.12 3.13
CA ARG A 118 -3.36 -18.88 3.93
C ARG A 118 -2.90 -17.43 3.89
N LEU A 119 -2.98 -16.79 2.72
CA LEU A 119 -2.65 -15.38 2.54
C LEU A 119 -3.59 -14.46 3.35
N HIS A 120 -4.91 -14.73 3.31
CA HIS A 120 -5.91 -13.93 4.01
C HIS A 120 -5.92 -14.13 5.53
N LYS A 121 -5.26 -15.16 6.07
CA LYS A 121 -5.10 -15.31 7.53
C LYS A 121 -4.42 -14.12 8.17
N THR A 122 -3.45 -13.52 7.47
CA THR A 122 -2.62 -12.43 8.00
C THR A 122 -2.86 -11.08 7.33
N ASN A 123 -3.35 -11.06 6.09
CA ASN A 123 -3.55 -9.82 5.34
C ASN A 123 -5.00 -9.70 4.88
N ASN A 124 -5.67 -8.61 5.27
CA ASN A 124 -7.05 -8.35 4.86
C ASN A 124 -7.14 -8.00 3.37
N PHE A 125 -6.14 -7.29 2.84
CA PHE A 125 -6.20 -6.68 1.51
C PHE A 125 -4.95 -6.95 0.67
N PRO A 126 -4.65 -8.22 0.34
CA PRO A 126 -3.51 -8.58 -0.49
C PRO A 126 -3.53 -7.94 -1.89
N GLU A 127 -4.71 -7.57 -2.41
CA GLU A 127 -4.84 -6.86 -3.68
C GLU A 127 -4.29 -5.42 -3.61
N PHE A 128 -4.22 -4.81 -2.43
CA PHE A 128 -3.63 -3.49 -2.24
C PHE A 128 -2.12 -3.62 -2.02
N THR A 129 -1.69 -4.46 -1.07
CA THR A 129 -0.27 -4.66 -0.76
C THR A 129 0.50 -5.22 -1.94
N GLY A 130 -0.06 -6.18 -2.67
CA GLY A 130 0.53 -6.75 -3.88
C GLY A 130 0.78 -5.71 -4.99
N ARG A 131 0.09 -4.56 -4.97
CA ARG A 131 0.27 -3.46 -5.94
C ARG A 131 1.19 -2.37 -5.41
N VAL A 132 0.94 -1.88 -4.19
CA VAL A 132 1.55 -0.63 -3.70
C VAL A 132 2.69 -0.83 -2.71
N CYS A 133 2.86 -2.02 -2.15
CA CYS A 133 3.92 -2.28 -1.17
C CYS A 133 5.31 -2.19 -1.83
N PRO A 134 6.33 -1.62 -1.15
CA PRO A 134 7.72 -1.66 -1.60
C PRO A 134 8.40 -3.03 -1.37
N ALA A 135 7.64 -4.05 -0.96
CA ALA A 135 8.09 -5.42 -0.74
C ALA A 135 9.30 -5.56 0.21
N PRO A 136 9.22 -5.06 1.46
CA PRO A 136 10.29 -5.25 2.45
C PRO A 136 10.58 -6.73 2.73
N CYS A 137 9.59 -7.60 2.52
CA CYS A 137 9.75 -9.06 2.54
C CYS A 137 10.75 -9.59 1.49
N GLU A 138 10.84 -8.99 0.30
CA GLU A 138 11.84 -9.36 -0.72
C GLU A 138 13.22 -8.84 -0.31
N ALA A 139 13.30 -7.63 0.23
CA ALA A 139 14.54 -7.05 0.75
C ALA A 139 15.16 -7.89 1.89
N ALA A 140 14.32 -8.49 2.73
CA ALA A 140 14.71 -9.36 3.84
C ALA A 140 14.86 -10.85 3.44
N CYS A 141 14.67 -11.19 2.16
CA CYS A 141 14.70 -12.58 1.71
C CYS A 141 16.12 -13.17 1.80
N VAL A 142 16.26 -14.37 2.37
CA VAL A 142 17.54 -15.09 2.49
C VAL A 142 18.13 -15.44 1.12
N ALA A 143 17.28 -15.73 0.13
CA ALA A 143 17.74 -15.96 -1.25
C ALA A 143 18.53 -14.75 -1.79
N GLY A 144 18.18 -13.52 -1.32
CA GLY A 144 18.87 -12.27 -1.62
C GLY A 144 20.33 -12.18 -1.14
N LEU A 145 20.79 -13.10 -0.28
CA LEU A 145 22.18 -13.16 0.17
C LEU A 145 23.10 -13.91 -0.80
N VAL A 146 22.55 -14.88 -1.53
CA VAL A 146 23.29 -15.77 -2.44
C VAL A 146 22.97 -15.51 -3.91
N ASP A 147 21.80 -14.92 -4.18
CA ASP A 147 21.26 -14.63 -5.50
C ASP A 147 20.19 -13.50 -5.40
N GLU A 148 19.26 -13.40 -6.33
CA GLU A 148 18.14 -12.46 -6.26
C GLU A 148 16.98 -12.99 -5.38
N PRO A 149 16.22 -12.11 -4.71
CA PRO A 149 15.13 -12.51 -3.82
C PRO A 149 13.96 -13.16 -4.56
N ILE A 150 13.09 -13.84 -3.82
CA ILE A 150 11.84 -14.40 -4.37
C ILE A 150 10.90 -13.28 -4.79
N THR A 151 10.11 -13.47 -5.85
CA THR A 151 9.09 -12.50 -6.31
C THR A 151 7.83 -12.54 -5.43
N ILE A 152 8.00 -12.33 -4.12
CA ILE A 152 6.96 -12.46 -3.09
C ILE A 152 5.76 -11.55 -3.42
N LYS A 153 6.01 -10.29 -3.80
CA LYS A 153 4.96 -9.33 -4.13
C LYS A 153 4.15 -9.79 -5.35
N ASN A 154 4.83 -10.29 -6.37
CA ASN A 154 4.14 -10.78 -7.57
C ASN A 154 3.35 -12.07 -7.31
N THR A 155 3.80 -12.93 -6.40
CA THR A 155 3.03 -14.12 -6.00
C THR A 155 1.82 -13.74 -5.14
N GLU A 156 1.95 -12.82 -4.17
CA GLU A 156 0.83 -12.28 -3.39
C GLU A 156 -0.24 -11.70 -4.32
N TYR A 157 0.18 -10.86 -5.25
CA TYR A 157 -0.67 -10.30 -6.30
C TYR A 157 -1.33 -11.42 -7.11
N ALA A 158 -0.60 -12.41 -7.62
CA ALA A 158 -1.20 -13.47 -8.44
C ALA A 158 -2.24 -14.33 -7.68
N ILE A 159 -2.03 -14.60 -6.40
CA ILE A 159 -2.94 -15.41 -5.57
C ILE A 159 -4.29 -14.69 -5.42
N VAL A 160 -4.30 -13.46 -4.89
CA VAL A 160 -5.55 -12.75 -4.59
C VAL A 160 -6.38 -12.48 -5.84
N ASP A 161 -5.68 -12.15 -6.91
CA ASP A 161 -6.27 -11.68 -8.15
C ASP A 161 -6.94 -12.88 -8.86
N ARG A 162 -6.31 -14.07 -8.82
CA ARG A 162 -6.94 -15.34 -9.20
C ARG A 162 -8.11 -15.71 -8.29
N ALA A 163 -7.97 -15.54 -6.98
CA ALA A 163 -9.02 -15.89 -6.03
C ALA A 163 -10.32 -15.08 -6.23
N PHE A 164 -10.22 -13.82 -6.68
CA PHE A 164 -11.38 -13.05 -7.10
C PHE A 164 -11.97 -13.55 -8.44
N GLU A 165 -11.14 -13.86 -9.43
CA GLU A 165 -11.61 -14.37 -10.74
C GLU A 165 -12.34 -15.71 -10.64
N GLU A 166 -11.83 -16.61 -9.79
CA GLU A 166 -12.40 -17.94 -9.56
C GLU A 166 -13.58 -17.91 -8.59
N GLY A 167 -13.90 -16.75 -8.01
CA GLY A 167 -15.02 -16.56 -7.08
C GLY A 167 -14.81 -17.20 -5.70
N TRP A 168 -13.57 -17.39 -5.25
CA TRP A 168 -13.26 -17.96 -3.93
C TRP A 168 -13.41 -16.94 -2.80
N ILE A 169 -13.20 -15.65 -3.09
CA ILE A 169 -13.42 -14.58 -2.13
C ILE A 169 -14.89 -14.16 -2.21
N VAL A 170 -15.66 -14.58 -1.20
CA VAL A 170 -17.10 -14.32 -1.07
C VAL A 170 -17.41 -13.65 0.27
N PRO A 171 -18.55 -12.92 0.39
CA PRO A 171 -18.93 -12.30 1.65
C PRO A 171 -19.02 -13.32 2.79
N ARG A 172 -18.35 -13.03 3.91
CA ARG A 172 -18.43 -13.79 5.17
C ARG A 172 -19.36 -13.09 6.14
N LEU A 173 -20.56 -13.67 6.36
CA LEU A 173 -21.57 -13.11 7.26
C LEU A 173 -21.42 -13.65 8.69
N PRO A 174 -21.06 -12.81 9.68
CA PRO A 174 -20.87 -13.23 11.05
C PRO A 174 -22.18 -13.19 11.85
N ARG A 175 -22.27 -13.99 12.92
CA ARG A 175 -23.36 -13.87 13.89
C ARG A 175 -23.15 -12.62 14.74
N ARG A 176 -24.18 -11.77 14.85
CA ARG A 176 -24.10 -10.52 15.61
C ARG A 176 -24.07 -10.77 17.12
N ASN A 177 -23.21 -10.04 17.82
CA ASN A 177 -23.04 -10.11 19.28
C ASN A 177 -23.75 -8.99 20.05
N GLY A 178 -24.35 -8.02 19.35
CA GLY A 178 -25.12 -6.91 19.92
C GLY A 178 -24.32 -5.64 20.20
N LEU A 179 -22.99 -5.71 20.23
CA LEU A 179 -22.11 -4.56 20.50
C LEU A 179 -21.79 -3.79 19.22
N ARG A 180 -21.61 -2.48 19.35
CA ARG A 180 -21.47 -1.50 18.27
C ARG A 180 -20.12 -0.80 18.33
N VAL A 181 -19.47 -0.67 17.18
CA VAL A 181 -18.15 -0.02 17.04
C VAL A 181 -18.19 1.01 15.94
N ALA A 182 -17.83 2.25 16.27
CA ALA A 182 -17.62 3.30 15.28
C ALA A 182 -16.14 3.33 14.86
N VAL A 183 -15.87 3.32 13.55
CA VAL A 183 -14.52 3.48 12.99
C VAL A 183 -14.47 4.80 12.24
N VAL A 184 -13.63 5.73 12.67
CA VAL A 184 -13.48 7.05 12.06
C VAL A 184 -12.29 7.05 11.10
N GLY A 185 -12.57 7.19 9.81
CA GLY A 185 -11.61 7.14 8.71
C GLY A 185 -11.63 5.81 7.98
N SER A 186 -11.74 5.85 6.65
CA SER A 186 -11.86 4.65 5.81
C SER A 186 -10.57 4.27 5.07
N GLY A 187 -9.42 4.71 5.57
CA GLY A 187 -8.12 4.25 5.07
C GLY A 187 -7.87 2.76 5.39
N PRO A 188 -6.69 2.21 4.99
CA PRO A 188 -6.39 0.80 5.20
C PRO A 188 -6.53 0.33 6.65
N ALA A 189 -6.14 1.16 7.62
CA ALA A 189 -6.28 0.85 9.05
C ALA A 189 -7.75 0.73 9.47
N GLY A 190 -8.59 1.68 9.08
CA GLY A 190 -10.01 1.67 9.39
C GLY A 190 -10.74 0.49 8.74
N LEU A 191 -10.46 0.22 7.46
CA LEU A 191 -11.03 -0.93 6.76
C LEU A 191 -10.59 -2.27 7.37
N ALA A 192 -9.32 -2.40 7.75
CA ALA A 192 -8.82 -3.63 8.38
C ALA A 192 -9.41 -3.84 9.77
N ALA A 193 -9.53 -2.77 10.57
CA ALA A 193 -10.21 -2.82 11.86
C ALA A 193 -11.68 -3.20 11.70
N ALA A 194 -12.36 -2.59 10.72
CA ALA A 194 -13.77 -2.85 10.45
C ALA A 194 -14.01 -4.30 10.02
N ASP A 195 -13.19 -4.84 9.11
CA ASP A 195 -13.26 -6.24 8.69
C ASP A 195 -13.05 -7.19 9.89
N GLN A 196 -11.98 -6.99 10.67
CA GLN A 196 -11.70 -7.86 11.82
C GLN A 196 -12.81 -7.82 12.88
N MET A 197 -13.33 -6.63 13.20
CA MET A 197 -14.43 -6.49 14.16
C MET A 197 -15.74 -7.05 13.61
N ASN A 198 -16.05 -6.81 12.34
CA ASN A 198 -17.24 -7.38 11.71
C ASN A 198 -17.22 -8.90 11.85
N GLN A 199 -16.11 -9.56 11.46
CA GLN A 199 -15.98 -11.03 11.53
C GLN A 199 -16.06 -11.59 12.96
N LYS A 200 -15.79 -10.78 13.99
CA LYS A 200 -16.01 -11.14 15.42
C LYS A 200 -17.46 -10.94 15.89
N GLY A 201 -18.36 -10.49 15.01
CA GLY A 201 -19.79 -10.33 15.28
C GLY A 201 -20.22 -8.94 15.72
N TYR A 202 -19.31 -7.96 15.79
CA TYR A 202 -19.67 -6.58 16.15
C TYR A 202 -20.47 -5.91 15.03
N HIS A 203 -21.37 -5.00 15.38
CA HIS A 203 -21.95 -4.05 14.42
C HIS A 203 -20.94 -2.94 14.18
N VAL A 204 -20.50 -2.76 12.95
CA VAL A 204 -19.44 -1.80 12.61
C VAL A 204 -19.98 -0.75 11.66
N THR A 205 -19.79 0.53 12.02
CA THR A 205 -20.05 1.66 11.13
C THR A 205 -18.75 2.44 10.89
N VAL A 206 -18.37 2.56 9.63
CA VAL A 206 -17.20 3.33 9.18
C VAL A 206 -17.63 4.71 8.71
N TYR A 207 -17.08 5.75 9.32
CA TYR A 207 -17.34 7.16 8.98
C TYR A 207 -16.19 7.72 8.15
N GLU A 208 -16.49 8.19 6.94
CA GLU A 208 -15.54 8.78 6.01
C GLU A 208 -15.92 10.23 5.71
N ARG A 209 -14.95 11.14 5.82
CA ARG A 209 -15.19 12.57 5.57
C ARG A 209 -15.38 12.88 4.09
N GLU A 210 -14.76 12.11 3.22
CA GLU A 210 -14.88 12.25 1.77
C GLU A 210 -16.12 11.54 1.22
N ASP A 211 -16.41 11.77 -0.05
CA ASP A 211 -17.55 11.18 -0.76
C ASP A 211 -17.36 9.70 -1.12
N ARG A 212 -16.14 9.16 -0.96
CA ARG A 212 -15.79 7.76 -1.28
C ARG A 212 -14.87 7.13 -0.24
N ILE A 213 -15.07 5.84 -0.02
CA ILE A 213 -14.34 4.99 0.92
C ILE A 213 -12.95 4.61 0.38
N GLY A 214 -11.96 4.52 1.26
CA GLY A 214 -10.62 3.99 0.95
C GLY A 214 -9.46 4.92 1.33
N GLY A 215 -9.74 6.14 1.80
CA GLY A 215 -8.71 7.13 2.15
C GLY A 215 -7.69 7.35 1.03
N LEU A 216 -6.39 7.24 1.34
CA LEU A 216 -5.34 7.40 0.34
C LEU A 216 -5.34 6.31 -0.74
N LEU A 217 -5.90 5.11 -0.50
CA LEU A 217 -6.08 4.11 -1.57
C LEU A 217 -7.01 4.64 -2.67
N MET A 218 -8.01 5.42 -2.27
CA MET A 218 -8.99 6.01 -3.18
C MET A 218 -8.45 7.30 -3.81
N TYR A 219 -8.03 8.28 -2.99
CA TYR A 219 -7.72 9.62 -3.47
C TYR A 219 -6.24 10.01 -3.49
N GLY A 220 -5.35 9.24 -2.87
CA GLY A 220 -3.92 9.55 -2.85
C GLY A 220 -3.11 8.83 -3.92
N ILE A 221 -3.09 7.50 -3.83
CA ILE A 221 -2.32 6.64 -4.73
C ILE A 221 -2.88 6.79 -6.15
N PRO A 222 -2.08 7.03 -7.18
CA PRO A 222 -2.60 7.20 -8.53
C PRO A 222 -3.26 5.96 -9.12
N ASN A 223 -4.25 6.14 -10.01
CA ASN A 223 -4.95 5.04 -10.68
C ASN A 223 -4.01 4.04 -11.39
N MET A 224 -2.92 4.52 -12.00
CA MET A 224 -1.96 3.63 -12.65
C MET A 224 -1.16 2.75 -11.68
N LYS A 225 -1.06 3.11 -10.40
CA LYS A 225 -0.38 2.30 -9.37
C LYS A 225 -1.37 1.38 -8.63
N LEU A 226 -2.61 1.84 -8.45
CA LEU A 226 -3.71 1.08 -7.87
C LEU A 226 -5.04 1.50 -8.51
N GLU A 227 -5.62 0.62 -9.32
CA GLU A 227 -6.90 0.88 -9.98
C GLU A 227 -8.03 1.02 -8.96
N LYS A 228 -8.89 2.03 -9.14
CA LYS A 228 -9.96 2.36 -8.19
C LYS A 228 -11.05 1.30 -8.11
N LYS A 229 -11.30 0.58 -9.21
CA LYS A 229 -12.22 -0.57 -9.21
C LYS A 229 -11.79 -1.66 -8.25
N THR A 230 -10.49 -1.85 -8.04
CA THR A 230 -9.97 -2.82 -7.06
C THR A 230 -10.33 -2.41 -5.63
N VAL A 231 -10.28 -1.11 -5.33
CA VAL A 231 -10.71 -0.56 -4.03
C VAL A 231 -12.22 -0.69 -3.88
N GLU A 232 -12.99 -0.27 -4.89
CA GLU A 232 -14.46 -0.34 -4.91
C GLU A 232 -14.98 -1.77 -4.74
N ARG A 233 -14.38 -2.76 -5.45
CA ARG A 233 -14.72 -4.18 -5.30
C ARG A 233 -14.58 -4.65 -3.85
N ARG A 234 -13.48 -4.28 -3.18
CA ARG A 234 -13.26 -4.68 -1.78
C ARG A 234 -14.24 -3.96 -0.84
N VAL A 235 -14.50 -2.68 -1.06
CA VAL A 235 -15.49 -1.94 -0.25
C VAL A 235 -16.88 -2.56 -0.40
N GLN A 236 -17.29 -2.91 -1.62
CA GLN A 236 -18.56 -3.60 -1.87
C GLN A 236 -18.62 -4.95 -1.14
N LEU A 237 -17.53 -5.74 -1.20
CA LEU A 237 -17.46 -7.00 -0.45
C LEU A 237 -17.66 -6.77 1.06
N LEU A 238 -17.01 -5.75 1.64
CA LEU A 238 -17.16 -5.41 3.05
C LEU A 238 -18.58 -4.91 3.40
N GLN A 239 -19.23 -4.18 2.48
CA GLN A 239 -20.64 -3.81 2.60
C GLN A 239 -21.55 -5.03 2.60
N ASP A 240 -21.31 -5.98 1.69
CA ASP A 240 -22.06 -7.22 1.59
C ASP A 240 -21.83 -8.11 2.83
N GLU A 241 -20.69 -7.98 3.52
CA GLU A 241 -20.43 -8.59 4.83
C GLU A 241 -21.16 -7.91 6.01
N GLY A 242 -21.88 -6.82 5.74
CA GLY A 242 -22.73 -6.10 6.69
C GLY A 242 -22.01 -4.99 7.46
N ILE A 243 -20.94 -4.40 6.91
CA ILE A 243 -20.32 -3.18 7.44
C ILE A 243 -21.05 -1.95 6.87
N ASP A 244 -21.49 -1.06 7.75
CA ASP A 244 -22.13 0.19 7.35
C ASP A 244 -21.08 1.24 7.02
N PHE A 245 -21.27 1.97 5.92
CA PHE A 245 -20.39 3.08 5.51
C PHE A 245 -21.18 4.37 5.42
N VAL A 246 -20.70 5.40 6.11
CA VAL A 246 -21.26 6.76 6.08
C VAL A 246 -20.21 7.70 5.48
N THR A 247 -20.42 8.12 4.24
CA THR A 247 -19.55 9.09 3.54
C THR A 247 -20.00 10.52 3.80
N ASN A 248 -19.15 11.50 3.46
CA ASN A 248 -19.36 12.92 3.76
C ASN A 248 -19.59 13.21 5.27
N ALA A 249 -19.11 12.30 6.13
CA ALA A 249 -19.22 12.37 7.57
C ALA A 249 -17.92 12.92 8.16
N ASP A 250 -17.78 14.25 8.16
CA ASP A 250 -16.62 14.90 8.78
C ASP A 250 -16.76 14.92 10.32
N VAL A 251 -16.32 13.83 10.96
CA VAL A 251 -16.34 13.67 12.42
C VAL A 251 -15.46 14.73 13.10
N GLY A 252 -15.98 15.34 14.18
CA GLY A 252 -15.34 16.47 14.86
C GLY A 252 -15.65 17.83 14.23
N SER A 253 -16.49 17.86 13.18
CA SER A 253 -17.08 19.08 12.66
C SER A 253 -18.29 19.53 13.50
N LYS A 254 -18.91 20.65 13.12
CA LYS A 254 -20.14 21.15 13.76
C LYS A 254 -21.35 20.23 13.55
N THR A 255 -21.35 19.39 12.51
CA THR A 255 -22.51 18.58 12.11
C THR A 255 -22.45 17.14 12.64
N LEU A 256 -21.27 16.65 13.02
CA LEU A 256 -21.10 15.32 13.61
C LEU A 256 -20.00 15.36 14.67
N SER A 257 -20.40 15.35 15.94
CA SER A 257 -19.45 15.38 17.06
C SER A 257 -18.93 13.97 17.36
N VAL A 258 -17.69 13.89 17.81
CA VAL A 258 -17.08 12.61 18.20
C VAL A 258 -17.64 12.11 19.54
N GLN A 259 -18.10 13.00 20.42
CA GLN A 259 -18.76 12.66 21.68
C GLN A 259 -20.12 11.99 21.45
N GLN A 260 -20.83 12.39 20.39
CA GLN A 260 -22.04 11.69 19.97
C GLN A 260 -21.71 10.24 19.59
N LEU A 261 -20.64 10.02 18.81
CA LEU A 261 -20.22 8.66 18.45
C LEU A 261 -19.84 7.81 19.67
N GLN A 262 -19.19 8.40 20.68
CA GLN A 262 -18.91 7.71 21.95
C GLN A 262 -20.18 7.33 22.72
N THR A 263 -21.24 8.12 22.63
CA THR A 263 -22.50 7.83 23.32
C THR A 263 -23.32 6.75 22.61
N GLU A 264 -23.22 6.68 21.27
CA GLU A 264 -24.02 5.79 20.43
C GLU A 264 -23.37 4.42 20.16
N ASN A 265 -22.11 4.24 20.55
CA ASN A 265 -21.33 3.04 20.27
C ASN A 265 -20.55 2.61 21.52
N ASP A 266 -20.33 1.31 21.67
CA ASP A 266 -19.60 0.73 22.81
C ASP A 266 -18.09 0.98 22.72
N ALA A 267 -17.55 1.20 21.51
CA ALA A 267 -16.19 1.65 21.29
C ALA A 267 -16.04 2.53 20.05
N VAL A 268 -14.99 3.37 20.05
CA VAL A 268 -14.61 4.22 18.92
C VAL A 268 -13.15 3.95 18.52
N VAL A 269 -12.92 3.64 17.25
CA VAL A 269 -11.58 3.48 16.66
C VAL A 269 -11.26 4.67 15.77
N LEU A 270 -10.21 5.40 16.11
CA LEU A 270 -9.69 6.53 15.32
C LEU A 270 -8.61 6.02 14.34
N ALA A 271 -8.92 6.10 13.05
CA ALA A 271 -8.05 5.72 11.93
C ALA A 271 -7.90 6.88 10.93
N LEU A 272 -7.56 8.07 11.46
CA LEU A 272 -7.70 9.36 10.80
C LEU A 272 -6.65 9.65 9.70
N GLY A 273 -5.59 8.85 9.64
CA GLY A 273 -4.43 9.14 8.81
C GLY A 273 -3.51 10.23 9.40
N SER A 274 -2.42 10.55 8.70
CA SER A 274 -1.54 11.69 9.01
C SER A 274 -1.75 12.74 7.93
N THR A 275 -2.79 13.58 8.06
CA THR A 275 -3.29 14.41 6.94
C THR A 275 -2.60 15.77 6.84
N VAL A 276 -1.89 16.22 7.88
CA VAL A 276 -1.22 17.53 7.87
C VAL A 276 0.10 17.42 7.11
N PRO A 277 0.24 18.09 5.94
CA PRO A 277 1.44 18.01 5.13
C PRO A 277 2.61 18.70 5.84
N ARG A 278 3.83 18.20 5.60
CA ARG A 278 5.04 18.91 5.99
C ARG A 278 5.20 20.13 5.10
N ASP A 279 5.36 21.29 5.73
CA ASP A 279 5.60 22.56 5.04
C ASP A 279 6.95 23.15 5.42
N VAL A 280 7.43 24.09 4.60
CA VAL A 280 8.64 24.88 4.84
C VAL A 280 8.34 26.35 4.58
N ALA A 281 8.61 27.19 5.59
CA ALA A 281 8.45 28.63 5.50
C ALA A 281 9.65 29.23 4.74
N ILE A 282 9.58 29.19 3.41
CA ILE A 282 10.57 29.81 2.51
C ILE A 282 9.95 30.95 1.71
N PRO A 283 10.72 31.96 1.30
CA PRO A 283 10.20 33.08 0.52
C PRO A 283 9.49 32.63 -0.76
N GLY A 284 8.32 33.22 -1.04
CA GLY A 284 7.49 32.91 -2.22
C GLY A 284 6.66 31.64 -2.11
N ARG A 285 6.54 31.03 -0.92
CA ARG A 285 5.74 29.81 -0.69
C ARG A 285 4.25 29.97 -1.03
N ASP A 286 3.74 31.20 -1.00
CA ASP A 286 2.37 31.63 -1.27
C ASP A 286 2.07 31.93 -2.74
N LEU A 287 3.08 31.88 -3.63
CA LEU A 287 2.92 32.12 -5.06
C LEU A 287 1.95 31.10 -5.70
N LYS A 288 1.15 31.58 -6.66
CA LYS A 288 0.32 30.72 -7.51
C LYS A 288 1.22 29.77 -8.29
N GLY A 289 0.93 28.47 -8.24
CA GLY A 289 1.79 27.43 -8.80
C GLY A 289 2.54 26.60 -7.77
N VAL A 290 2.51 26.95 -6.47
CA VAL A 290 3.18 26.20 -5.41
C VAL A 290 2.16 25.42 -4.58
N TYR A 291 2.07 24.10 -4.80
CA TYR A 291 1.05 23.24 -4.19
C TYR A 291 1.65 22.09 -3.39
N PHE A 292 0.90 21.60 -2.41
CA PHE A 292 1.21 20.31 -1.79
C PHE A 292 0.91 19.17 -2.77
N ALA A 293 1.73 18.12 -2.74
CA ALA A 293 1.57 16.94 -3.59
C ALA A 293 0.16 16.32 -3.48
N MET A 294 -0.36 16.20 -2.26
CA MET A 294 -1.70 15.62 -2.07
C MET A 294 -2.82 16.46 -2.64
N GLU A 295 -2.66 17.78 -2.68
CA GLU A 295 -3.65 18.63 -3.33
C GLU A 295 -3.72 18.31 -4.83
N PHE A 296 -2.56 18.19 -5.48
CA PHE A 296 -2.44 17.82 -6.88
C PHE A 296 -2.97 16.40 -7.17
N LEU A 297 -2.51 15.40 -6.41
CA LEU A 297 -2.89 14.00 -6.62
C LEU A 297 -4.38 13.76 -6.35
N THR A 298 -4.92 14.31 -5.26
CA THR A 298 -6.34 14.17 -4.90
C THR A 298 -7.24 14.80 -5.96
N LYS A 299 -6.93 16.03 -6.40
CA LYS A 299 -7.68 16.71 -7.46
C LYS A 299 -7.62 15.93 -8.78
N ASN A 300 -6.47 15.35 -9.12
CA ASN A 300 -6.34 14.49 -10.30
C ASN A 300 -7.23 13.24 -10.20
N GLN A 301 -7.21 12.52 -9.07
CA GLN A 301 -8.05 11.32 -8.91
C GLN A 301 -9.55 11.64 -8.99
N LYS A 302 -10.00 12.68 -8.29
CA LYS A 302 -11.41 13.13 -8.36
C LYS A 302 -11.81 13.48 -9.79
N ARG A 303 -10.94 14.16 -10.55
CA ARG A 303 -11.17 14.47 -11.97
C ARG A 303 -11.34 13.21 -12.82
N LEU A 304 -10.44 12.23 -12.67
CA LEU A 304 -10.50 10.99 -13.45
C LEU A 304 -11.81 10.23 -13.19
N MET A 305 -12.28 10.18 -11.95
CA MET A 305 -13.53 9.50 -11.59
C MET A 305 -14.79 10.19 -12.12
N LEU A 306 -14.72 11.50 -12.37
CA LEU A 306 -15.82 12.27 -12.98
C LEU A 306 -15.75 12.28 -14.51
N THR A 307 -14.70 11.70 -15.09
CA THR A 307 -14.50 11.63 -16.54
C THR A 307 -15.11 10.33 -17.05
N VAL A 308 -16.14 10.43 -17.88
CA VAL A 308 -16.80 9.29 -18.55
C VAL A 308 -16.62 9.45 -20.05
N ASP A 309 -16.13 8.41 -20.72
CA ASP A 309 -15.80 8.43 -22.16
C ASP A 309 -14.87 9.60 -22.56
N GLY A 310 -13.92 9.94 -21.67
CA GLY A 310 -12.98 11.05 -21.88
C GLY A 310 -13.59 12.44 -21.71
N LYS A 311 -14.88 12.55 -21.36
CA LYS A 311 -15.57 13.81 -21.12
C LYS A 311 -15.82 13.99 -19.62
N LEU A 312 -15.44 15.15 -19.09
CA LEU A 312 -15.78 15.52 -17.72
C LEU A 312 -17.30 15.73 -17.65
N GLN A 313 -18.01 14.86 -16.94
CA GLN A 313 -19.49 14.87 -16.88
C GLN A 313 -20.03 15.84 -15.82
N SER A 314 -19.19 16.29 -14.88
CA SER A 314 -19.61 17.17 -13.80
C SER A 314 -19.63 18.64 -14.25
N GLY A 315 -20.64 19.39 -13.81
CA GLY A 315 -20.64 20.87 -13.83
C GLY A 315 -19.70 21.47 -12.79
N TRP A 316 -18.60 20.78 -12.50
CA TRP A 316 -17.59 21.17 -11.54
C TRP A 316 -16.79 22.32 -12.15
N ASP A 317 -17.23 23.54 -11.87
CA ASP A 317 -16.52 24.75 -12.22
C ASP A 317 -15.55 25.05 -11.07
N ARG A 318 -14.22 24.88 -11.26
CA ARG A 318 -13.14 25.37 -10.37
C ARG A 318 -11.74 25.02 -10.91
N GLU A 319 -10.82 25.99 -10.83
CA GLU A 319 -9.40 25.90 -11.17
C GLU A 319 -8.76 24.54 -10.76
N PHE A 320 -8.31 23.76 -11.74
CA PHE A 320 -7.61 22.50 -11.51
C PHE A 320 -6.10 22.73 -11.54
N VAL A 321 -5.40 22.10 -10.59
CA VAL A 321 -3.94 22.07 -10.64
C VAL A 321 -3.55 21.11 -11.76
N THR A 322 -2.92 21.64 -12.79
CA THR A 322 -2.45 20.85 -13.93
C THR A 322 -0.99 21.11 -14.23
N ALA A 323 -0.33 20.06 -14.65
CA ALA A 323 1.02 20.02 -15.18
C ALA A 323 1.06 20.13 -16.71
N GLU A 324 -0.08 20.16 -17.42
CA GLU A 324 -0.13 20.19 -18.88
C GLU A 324 0.65 21.38 -19.46
N GLY A 325 1.64 21.08 -20.30
CA GLY A 325 2.51 22.08 -20.93
C GLY A 325 3.44 22.85 -19.98
N LYS A 326 3.53 22.48 -18.71
CA LYS A 326 4.31 23.20 -17.68
C LYS A 326 5.69 22.61 -17.42
N ASP A 327 6.61 23.47 -17.00
CA ASP A 327 7.87 23.09 -16.36
C ASP A 327 7.62 22.77 -14.87
N VAL A 328 7.70 21.50 -14.49
CA VAL A 328 7.30 21.01 -13.15
C VAL A 328 8.52 20.73 -12.28
N VAL A 329 8.48 21.20 -11.02
CA VAL A 329 9.46 20.86 -9.99
C VAL A 329 8.78 20.10 -8.85
N VAL A 330 9.22 18.86 -8.61
CA VAL A 330 8.76 18.03 -7.48
C VAL A 330 9.79 18.08 -6.36
N ILE A 331 9.41 18.44 -5.14
CA ILE A 331 10.32 18.53 -3.99
C ILE A 331 10.07 17.35 -3.06
N GLY A 332 11.07 16.46 -2.92
CA GLY A 332 11.02 15.20 -2.15
C GLY A 332 11.05 13.96 -3.05
N GLY A 333 11.81 12.94 -2.65
CA GLY A 333 12.10 11.74 -3.44
C GLY A 333 11.50 10.43 -2.91
N GLY A 334 10.43 10.49 -2.11
CA GLY A 334 9.66 9.29 -1.72
C GLY A 334 8.57 8.93 -2.74
N ASP A 335 7.78 7.89 -2.43
CA ASP A 335 6.67 7.40 -3.27
C ASP A 335 5.72 8.51 -3.74
N THR A 336 5.33 9.43 -2.86
CA THR A 336 4.46 10.56 -3.22
C THR A 336 5.10 11.46 -4.28
N GLY A 337 6.43 11.63 -4.25
CA GLY A 337 7.17 12.37 -5.27
C GLY A 337 7.13 11.65 -6.61
N THR A 338 7.40 10.34 -6.63
CA THR A 338 7.28 9.51 -7.83
C THR A 338 5.86 9.52 -8.40
N ASP A 339 4.84 9.49 -7.54
CA ASP A 339 3.43 9.59 -7.94
C ASP A 339 3.11 10.95 -8.60
N CYS A 340 3.66 12.05 -8.06
CA CYS A 340 3.58 13.38 -8.68
C CYS A 340 4.27 13.44 -10.05
N ILE A 341 5.46 12.84 -10.18
CA ILE A 341 6.22 12.76 -11.44
C ILE A 341 5.38 12.03 -12.48
N ALA A 342 4.94 10.79 -12.18
CA ALA A 342 4.21 9.95 -13.12
C ALA A 342 2.84 10.54 -13.51
N THR A 343 2.17 11.24 -12.58
CA THR A 343 0.93 11.97 -12.86
C THR A 343 1.19 13.18 -13.77
N SER A 344 2.28 13.92 -13.55
CA SER A 344 2.67 15.06 -14.40
C SER A 344 3.00 14.62 -15.83
N MET A 345 3.70 13.49 -15.97
CA MET A 345 4.00 12.89 -17.27
C MET A 345 2.72 12.53 -18.05
N ARG A 346 1.73 11.91 -17.39
CA ARG A 346 0.42 11.59 -18.00
C ARG A 346 -0.41 12.82 -18.35
N GLN A 347 -0.22 13.91 -17.62
CA GLN A 347 -0.80 15.22 -17.95
C GLN A 347 -0.02 15.96 -19.05
N ARG A 348 1.06 15.38 -19.60
CA ARG A 348 1.87 15.96 -20.68
C ARG A 348 2.54 17.27 -20.27
N CYS A 349 3.22 17.26 -19.13
CA CYS A 349 4.14 18.34 -18.77
C CYS A 349 5.24 18.54 -19.81
N LYS A 350 5.76 19.77 -19.88
CA LYS A 350 6.86 20.15 -20.75
C LYS A 350 8.20 19.64 -20.24
N SER A 351 8.42 19.70 -18.94
CA SER A 351 9.60 19.13 -18.27
C SER A 351 9.29 18.76 -16.81
N VAL A 352 10.11 17.89 -16.22
CA VAL A 352 10.03 17.53 -14.80
C VAL A 352 11.42 17.49 -14.20
N VAL A 353 11.62 18.19 -13.09
CA VAL A 353 12.80 18.09 -12.23
C VAL A 353 12.35 17.65 -10.84
N ASN A 354 13.04 16.70 -10.24
CA ASN A 354 12.81 16.28 -8.86
C ASN A 354 13.99 16.67 -7.98
N LEU A 355 13.75 17.50 -6.96
CA LEU A 355 14.76 17.92 -6.01
C LEU A 355 14.74 17.00 -4.79
N GLU A 356 15.88 16.35 -4.52
CA GLU A 356 16.07 15.50 -3.35
C GLU A 356 17.17 16.10 -2.46
N HIS A 357 16.87 16.25 -1.17
CA HIS A 357 17.79 16.85 -0.20
C HIS A 357 18.86 15.87 0.26
N ASN A 358 18.58 14.57 0.19
CA ASN A 358 19.56 13.52 0.47
C ASN A 358 20.60 13.40 -0.65
N PRO A 359 21.82 12.94 -0.32
CA PRO A 359 22.78 12.54 -1.34
C PRO A 359 22.24 11.38 -2.16
N GLU A 360 22.81 11.21 -3.35
CA GLU A 360 22.50 10.04 -4.19
C GLU A 360 22.81 8.75 -3.42
N PRO A 361 21.85 7.82 -3.31
CA PRO A 361 22.10 6.54 -2.66
C PRO A 361 23.18 5.73 -3.40
N PRO A 362 24.00 4.93 -2.70
CA PRO A 362 25.02 4.10 -3.34
C PRO A 362 24.42 3.01 -4.23
N ALA A 363 25.19 2.49 -5.19
CA ALA A 363 24.76 1.38 -6.06
C ALA A 363 24.58 0.04 -5.31
N GLN A 364 25.22 -0.11 -4.15
CA GLN A 364 25.18 -1.31 -3.31
C GLN A 364 25.04 -0.91 -1.84
N ARG A 365 24.62 -1.85 -0.98
CA ARG A 365 24.45 -1.61 0.46
C ARG A 365 25.77 -1.12 1.07
N ALA A 366 25.68 -0.04 1.84
CA ALA A 366 26.80 0.42 2.67
C ALA A 366 26.92 -0.46 3.94
N PRO A 367 28.10 -0.56 4.58
CA PRO A 367 28.31 -1.35 5.79
C PRO A 367 27.33 -1.03 6.94
N GLU A 368 26.87 0.22 7.02
CA GLU A 368 25.91 0.74 7.99
C GLU A 368 24.43 0.43 7.67
N ASN A 369 24.13 -0.22 6.55
CA ASN A 369 22.79 -0.70 6.19
C ASN A 369 22.81 -2.21 5.82
N PRO A 370 23.12 -3.07 6.81
CA PRO A 370 23.27 -4.51 6.58
C PRO A 370 21.92 -5.17 6.25
N TRP A 371 21.98 -6.30 5.54
CA TRP A 371 20.83 -7.21 5.46
C TRP A 371 20.48 -7.72 6.88
N PRO A 372 19.20 -7.90 7.26
CA PRO A 372 17.98 -7.89 6.43
C PRO A 372 17.24 -6.54 6.40
N GLU A 373 17.89 -5.43 6.72
CA GLU A 373 17.24 -4.11 6.64
C GLU A 373 16.82 -3.78 5.21
N TYR A 374 15.84 -2.89 5.04
CA TYR A 374 15.48 -2.39 3.72
C TYR A 374 16.70 -1.69 3.08
N PRO A 375 17.08 -2.02 1.83
CA PRO A 375 18.28 -1.49 1.20
C PRO A 375 18.13 0.00 0.87
N ARG A 376 19.10 0.80 1.29
CA ARG A 376 19.24 2.21 0.93
C ARG A 376 20.20 2.34 -0.26
N VAL A 377 19.76 1.84 -1.40
CA VAL A 377 20.54 1.82 -2.64
C VAL A 377 19.84 2.59 -3.74
N TYR A 378 20.57 2.99 -4.77
CA TYR A 378 19.99 3.69 -5.92
C TYR A 378 18.97 2.78 -6.60
N GLY A 379 17.75 3.30 -6.76
CA GLY A 379 16.65 2.61 -7.42
C GLY A 379 15.98 3.50 -8.46
N VAL A 380 15.40 2.88 -9.48
CA VAL A 380 14.55 3.53 -10.49
C VAL A 380 13.13 3.03 -10.26
N ASP A 381 12.21 3.97 -10.03
CA ASP A 381 10.80 3.67 -9.83
C ASP A 381 10.01 4.06 -11.10
N TYR A 382 8.73 3.70 -11.17
CA TYR A 382 7.92 3.75 -12.39
C TYR A 382 7.84 5.15 -13.01
N GLY A 383 7.73 6.21 -12.19
CA GLY A 383 7.75 7.60 -12.67
C GLY A 383 9.12 8.06 -13.17
N HIS A 384 10.21 7.60 -12.56
CA HIS A 384 11.57 7.86 -13.05
C HIS A 384 11.82 7.19 -14.41
N ALA A 385 11.35 5.95 -14.56
CA ALA A 385 11.44 5.20 -15.81
C ALA A 385 10.63 5.88 -16.93
N GLU A 386 9.45 6.42 -16.64
CA GLU A 386 8.63 7.17 -17.60
C GLU A 386 9.32 8.46 -18.06
N VAL A 387 9.90 9.23 -17.13
CA VAL A 387 10.68 10.42 -17.49
C VAL A 387 11.87 10.05 -18.38
N ARG A 388 12.66 9.04 -17.99
CA ARG A 388 13.80 8.59 -18.80
C ARG A 388 13.38 8.09 -20.18
N SER A 389 12.22 7.46 -20.30
CA SER A 389 11.69 6.99 -21.57
C SER A 389 11.28 8.13 -22.51
N VAL A 390 10.71 9.23 -21.98
CA VAL A 390 10.16 10.33 -22.78
C VAL A 390 11.18 11.45 -23.00
N PHE A 391 11.94 11.82 -21.97
CA PHE A 391 12.88 12.94 -21.99
C PHE A 391 14.36 12.51 -22.07
N GLY A 392 14.66 11.22 -21.91
CA GLY A 392 16.02 10.68 -22.06
C GLY A 392 16.93 10.81 -20.82
N GLU A 393 16.47 11.46 -19.76
CA GLU A 393 17.27 11.77 -18.56
C GLU A 393 16.58 11.32 -17.26
N ASP A 394 17.33 11.20 -16.16
CA ASP A 394 16.76 11.01 -14.82
C ASP A 394 16.31 12.38 -14.29
N PRO A 395 15.05 12.54 -13.80
CA PRO A 395 14.58 13.84 -13.32
C PRO A 395 15.27 14.30 -12.03
N ARG A 396 15.93 13.40 -11.30
CA ARG A 396 16.38 13.66 -9.93
C ARG A 396 17.68 14.46 -9.88
N LYS A 397 17.65 15.55 -9.11
CA LYS A 397 18.82 16.30 -8.66
C LYS A 397 18.98 16.07 -7.16
N TYR A 398 20.00 15.30 -6.79
CA TYR A 398 20.34 14.99 -5.40
C TYR A 398 21.09 16.12 -4.71
N ALA A 399 21.12 16.04 -3.38
CA ALA A 399 21.79 16.99 -2.50
C ALA A 399 21.36 18.44 -2.78
N ARG A 400 20.05 18.66 -3.02
CA ARG A 400 19.47 19.98 -3.30
C ARG A 400 18.58 20.46 -2.17
N VAL A 401 18.82 21.69 -1.73
CA VAL A 401 18.00 22.40 -0.74
C VAL A 401 17.30 23.56 -1.42
N THR A 402 15.98 23.64 -1.27
CA THR A 402 15.19 24.76 -1.79
C THR A 402 15.35 25.99 -0.90
N LYS A 403 15.68 27.14 -1.50
CA LYS A 403 15.93 28.41 -0.80
C LYS A 403 14.77 29.38 -0.91
N ALA A 404 14.18 29.50 -2.09
CA ALA A 404 13.11 30.46 -2.36
C ALA A 404 12.36 30.09 -3.65
N PHE A 405 11.16 30.64 -3.79
CA PHE A 405 10.39 30.67 -5.01
C PHE A 405 10.33 32.10 -5.54
N LYS A 406 10.61 32.28 -6.83
CA LYS A 406 10.52 33.57 -7.51
C LYS A 406 9.27 33.63 -8.37
N GLY A 407 8.53 34.72 -8.28
CA GLY A 407 7.32 34.95 -9.03
C GLY A 407 7.40 36.13 -9.98
N ASN A 408 6.45 36.19 -10.92
CA ASN A 408 6.22 37.34 -11.77
C ASN A 408 5.36 38.41 -11.05
N GLU A 409 5.11 39.54 -11.72
CA GLU A 409 4.27 40.63 -11.18
C GLU A 409 2.80 40.22 -10.93
N LYS A 410 2.34 39.11 -11.51
CA LYS A 410 1.00 38.54 -11.30
C LYS A 410 0.93 37.59 -10.11
N GLY A 411 2.05 37.37 -9.40
CA GLY A 411 2.12 36.45 -8.27
C GLY A 411 2.18 34.98 -8.66
N GLU A 412 2.55 34.67 -9.90
CA GLU A 412 2.73 33.30 -10.39
C GLU A 412 4.19 32.90 -10.33
N ILE A 413 4.49 31.66 -9.93
CA ILE A 413 5.85 31.15 -9.89
C ILE A 413 6.48 31.12 -11.29
N THR A 414 7.77 31.44 -11.34
CA THR A 414 8.60 31.36 -12.55
C THR A 414 9.86 30.54 -12.35
N HIS A 415 10.42 30.52 -11.12
CA HIS A 415 11.64 29.79 -10.82
C HIS A 415 11.67 29.26 -9.38
N VAL A 416 12.31 28.11 -9.20
CA VAL A 416 12.79 27.61 -7.91
C VAL A 416 14.27 27.97 -7.75
N VAL A 417 14.63 28.59 -6.64
CA VAL A 417 16.03 28.78 -6.24
C VAL A 417 16.45 27.60 -5.37
N ALA A 418 17.48 26.87 -5.80
CA ALA A 418 18.03 25.74 -5.08
C ALA A 418 19.54 25.93 -4.85
N VAL A 419 20.09 25.28 -3.83
CA VAL A 419 21.52 25.26 -3.52
C VAL A 419 21.97 23.82 -3.27
N ARG A 420 23.24 23.51 -3.50
CA ARG A 420 23.79 22.21 -3.08
C ARG A 420 23.92 22.17 -1.56
N GLY A 421 23.53 21.04 -0.97
CA GLY A 421 23.68 20.77 0.46
C GLY A 421 24.65 19.62 0.71
N HIS A 422 25.42 19.71 1.79
CA HIS A 422 26.17 18.61 2.35
C HIS A 422 25.45 18.10 3.59
N LYS A 423 24.96 16.85 3.54
CA LYS A 423 24.30 16.20 4.66
C LYS A 423 25.32 15.42 5.49
N ASP A 424 25.49 15.79 6.75
CA ASP A 424 26.32 15.07 7.69
C ASP A 424 25.67 13.72 8.06
N SER A 425 26.40 12.63 7.88
CA SER A 425 25.89 11.26 8.05
C SER A 425 25.58 10.89 9.50
N LYS A 426 26.15 11.59 10.49
CA LYS A 426 25.97 11.31 11.92
C LYS A 426 24.83 12.14 12.51
N THR A 427 24.77 13.41 12.16
CA THR A 427 23.83 14.39 12.73
C THR A 427 22.57 14.58 11.87
N ASN A 428 22.60 14.15 10.61
CA ASN A 428 21.58 14.44 9.58
C ASN A 428 21.39 15.94 9.28
N VAL A 429 22.26 16.81 9.79
CA VAL A 429 22.23 18.24 9.51
C VAL A 429 22.69 18.47 8.07
N ILE A 430 21.97 19.33 7.35
CA ILE A 430 22.31 19.73 5.99
C ILE A 430 22.93 21.12 6.04
N THR A 431 24.17 21.23 5.60
CA THR A 431 24.89 22.50 5.47
C THR A 431 24.92 22.92 4.01
N GLU A 432 24.46 24.13 3.71
CA GLU A 432 24.48 24.68 2.36
C GLU A 432 25.92 24.91 1.89
N ILE A 433 26.17 24.70 0.60
CA ILE A 433 27.47 24.95 -0.04
C ILE A 433 27.38 26.30 -0.77
N PRO A 434 28.03 27.36 -0.27
CA PRO A 434 27.95 28.70 -0.87
C PRO A 434 28.47 28.73 -2.31
N GLY A 435 27.89 29.60 -3.16
CA GLY A 435 28.30 29.75 -4.56
C GLY A 435 27.82 28.62 -5.47
N THR A 436 26.82 27.86 -5.04
CA THR A 436 26.22 26.74 -5.79
C THR A 436 24.73 26.93 -6.05
N GLU A 437 24.26 28.16 -5.86
CA GLU A 437 22.90 28.58 -6.12
C GLU A 437 22.57 28.41 -7.61
N GLU A 438 21.46 27.76 -7.90
CA GLU A 438 20.92 27.61 -9.25
C GLU A 438 19.45 28.05 -9.27
N GLU A 439 19.04 28.66 -10.38
CA GLU A 439 17.65 29.01 -10.65
C GLU A 439 17.10 28.02 -11.67
N ILE A 440 16.05 27.30 -11.28
CA ILE A 440 15.41 26.28 -12.10
C ILE A 440 14.08 26.85 -12.58
N PRO A 441 13.89 27.08 -13.88
CA PRO A 441 12.60 27.54 -14.43
C PRO A 441 11.47 26.57 -14.06
N CYS A 442 10.33 27.10 -13.63
CA CYS A 442 9.17 26.29 -13.29
C CYS A 442 7.86 27.09 -13.31
N ASP A 443 6.77 26.43 -13.72
CA ASP A 443 5.41 26.96 -13.65
C ASP A 443 4.57 26.25 -12.58
N LEU A 444 5.06 25.12 -12.07
CA LEU A 444 4.39 24.28 -11.07
C LEU A 444 5.41 23.66 -10.11
N VAL A 445 5.22 23.87 -8.82
CA VAL A 445 5.96 23.20 -7.74
C VAL A 445 5.02 22.28 -6.96
N LEU A 446 5.46 21.04 -6.76
CA LEU A 446 4.74 20.01 -6.01
C LEU A 446 5.55 19.57 -4.79
N PHE A 447 5.07 19.93 -3.60
CA PHE A 447 5.69 19.58 -2.33
C PHE A 447 5.31 18.17 -1.86
N ALA A 448 6.24 17.23 -2.00
CA ALA A 448 6.10 15.81 -1.67
C ALA A 448 7.00 15.40 -0.48
N MET A 449 7.03 16.21 0.59
CA MET A 449 7.92 16.02 1.75
C MET A 449 7.29 15.19 2.90
N GLY A 450 6.17 14.51 2.62
CA GLY A 450 5.42 13.70 3.59
C GLY A 450 4.53 14.51 4.53
N PHE A 451 4.04 13.84 5.56
CA PHE A 451 3.11 14.39 6.56
C PHE A 451 3.71 14.37 7.96
N VAL A 452 3.13 15.17 8.85
CA VAL A 452 3.64 15.33 10.22
C VAL A 452 2.79 14.61 11.27
N HIS A 453 1.46 14.76 11.22
CA HIS A 453 0.50 14.23 12.20
C HIS A 453 -0.95 14.32 11.65
N PRO A 454 -1.95 13.70 12.32
CA PRO A 454 -3.37 13.94 12.02
C PRO A 454 -3.77 15.40 12.27
N GLU A 455 -4.86 15.84 11.64
CA GLU A 455 -5.57 17.05 12.09
C GLU A 455 -5.94 16.92 13.58
N GLN A 456 -5.72 17.99 14.35
CA GLN A 456 -5.83 17.92 15.80
C GLN A 456 -7.26 18.07 16.32
N LYS A 457 -8.22 18.42 15.45
CA LYS A 457 -9.61 18.74 15.85
C LYS A 457 -10.28 17.67 16.71
N ILE A 458 -10.11 16.38 16.38
CA ILE A 458 -10.72 15.27 17.13
C ILE A 458 -9.97 15.05 18.44
N ALA A 459 -8.63 15.11 18.42
CA ALA A 459 -7.81 14.97 19.61
C ALA A 459 -8.11 16.06 20.64
N GLU A 460 -8.21 17.32 20.19
CA GLU A 460 -8.58 18.46 21.03
C GLU A 460 -10.00 18.35 21.57
N ALA A 461 -10.98 17.96 20.72
CA ALA A 461 -12.37 17.80 21.14
C ALA A 461 -12.55 16.74 22.23
N LEU A 462 -11.78 15.65 22.18
CA LEU A 462 -11.82 14.57 23.16
C LEU A 462 -10.84 14.76 24.33
N GLY A 463 -9.93 15.73 24.27
CA GLY A 463 -8.85 15.87 25.25
C GLY A 463 -7.85 14.71 25.22
N LEU A 464 -7.55 14.16 24.04
CA LEU A 464 -6.58 13.06 23.88
C LEU A 464 -5.15 13.54 24.12
N GLU A 465 -4.36 12.71 24.78
CA GLU A 465 -2.92 12.88 24.81
C GLU A 465 -2.30 12.65 23.42
N VAL A 466 -1.30 13.47 23.08
CA VAL A 466 -0.52 13.34 21.85
C VAL A 466 0.98 13.23 22.15
N ASP A 467 1.72 12.60 21.25
CA ASP A 467 3.19 12.49 21.35
C ASP A 467 3.89 13.81 20.97
N GLN A 468 5.23 13.84 21.03
CA GLN A 468 6.04 15.01 20.66
C GLN A 468 5.89 15.43 19.19
N ARG A 469 5.40 14.55 18.32
CA ARG A 469 5.14 14.80 16.91
C ARG A 469 3.66 15.18 16.67
N ARG A 470 2.85 15.23 17.72
CA ARG A 470 1.39 15.43 17.71
C ARG A 470 0.57 14.27 17.13
N ASN A 471 1.12 13.06 17.10
CA ASN A 471 0.32 11.86 16.84
C ASN A 471 -0.50 11.50 18.07
N ILE A 472 -1.65 10.87 17.89
CA ILE A 472 -2.49 10.41 19.02
C ILE A 472 -1.71 9.35 19.80
N ARG A 473 -1.54 9.59 21.10
CA ARG A 473 -0.76 8.71 21.96
C ARG A 473 -1.56 7.44 22.28
N ALA A 474 -1.12 6.32 21.70
CA ALA A 474 -1.59 4.99 22.06
C ALA A 474 -0.45 3.97 21.85
N ALA A 475 -0.23 3.09 22.83
CA ALA A 475 0.86 2.11 22.78
C ALA A 475 0.59 1.03 21.72
N TYR A 476 1.61 0.66 20.93
CA TYR A 476 1.47 -0.41 19.95
C TYR A 476 1.15 -1.74 20.65
N GLY A 477 0.10 -2.43 20.20
CA GLY A 477 -0.41 -3.66 20.81
C GLY A 477 -1.56 -3.44 21.81
N ASP A 478 -1.68 -2.24 22.38
CA ASP A 478 -2.78 -1.88 23.30
C ASP A 478 -3.77 -0.93 22.64
N TYR A 479 -3.29 0.00 21.81
CA TYR A 479 -4.07 0.95 20.99
C TYR A 479 -5.08 1.84 21.73
N GLN A 480 -5.23 1.68 23.05
CA GLN A 480 -6.04 2.55 23.91
C GLN A 480 -5.42 3.94 23.95
N THR A 481 -6.29 4.94 23.87
CA THR A 481 -5.91 6.35 24.06
C THR A 481 -6.03 6.74 25.53
N SER A 482 -5.82 8.02 25.86
CA SER A 482 -6.07 8.54 27.20
C SER A 482 -7.56 8.61 27.59
N VAL A 483 -8.47 8.35 26.64
CA VAL A 483 -9.93 8.35 26.86
C VAL A 483 -10.45 6.92 26.74
N GLU A 484 -11.16 6.48 27.77
CA GLU A 484 -11.74 5.15 27.86
C GLU A 484 -12.72 4.88 26.70
N GLY A 485 -12.71 3.64 26.18
CA GLY A 485 -13.52 3.25 25.02
C GLY A 485 -13.06 3.85 23.69
N VAL A 486 -11.99 4.66 23.67
CA VAL A 486 -11.43 5.28 22.45
C VAL A 486 -10.04 4.73 22.16
N PHE A 487 -9.87 4.27 20.92
CA PHE A 487 -8.65 3.65 20.42
C PHE A 487 -8.10 4.42 19.22
N ALA A 488 -6.81 4.33 18.95
CA ALA A 488 -6.18 4.95 17.78
C ALA A 488 -5.22 3.98 17.08
N ALA A 489 -5.26 3.93 15.74
CA ALA A 489 -4.46 3.02 14.94
C ALA A 489 -4.07 3.59 13.58
N GLY A 490 -2.98 3.06 13.02
CA GLY A 490 -2.45 3.48 11.73
C GLY A 490 -1.73 4.81 11.80
N ASP A 491 -1.70 5.54 10.68
CA ASP A 491 -0.86 6.73 10.53
C ASP A 491 -1.17 7.86 11.53
N CYS A 492 -2.39 7.93 12.09
CA CYS A 492 -2.71 8.94 13.11
C CYS A 492 -2.05 8.67 14.47
N ARG A 493 -1.64 7.43 14.73
CA ARG A 493 -0.94 6.98 15.94
C ARG A 493 0.56 6.80 15.69
N ARG A 494 0.93 6.14 14.60
CA ARG A 494 2.32 5.80 14.24
C ARG A 494 3.08 6.96 13.59
N GLY A 495 2.34 7.88 12.95
CA GLY A 495 2.87 8.72 11.87
C GLY A 495 2.86 7.98 10.53
N GLN A 496 3.04 8.73 9.45
CA GLN A 496 3.01 8.22 8.07
C GLN A 496 3.86 6.95 7.89
N SER A 497 3.25 5.89 7.35
CA SER A 497 3.93 4.63 7.08
C SER A 497 3.40 3.92 5.82
N LEU A 498 3.69 2.63 5.69
CA LEU A 498 3.24 1.81 4.57
C LEU A 498 1.80 1.34 4.78
N VAL A 499 1.08 1.10 3.68
CA VAL A 499 -0.28 0.51 3.71
C VAL A 499 -0.33 -0.77 4.54
N VAL A 500 0.69 -1.63 4.45
CA VAL A 500 0.77 -2.88 5.22
C VAL A 500 0.92 -2.64 6.74
N TRP A 501 1.54 -1.53 7.17
CA TRP A 501 1.58 -1.14 8.58
C TRP A 501 0.21 -0.66 9.05
N ALA A 502 -0.51 0.09 8.22
CA ALA A 502 -1.88 0.50 8.53
C ALA A 502 -2.80 -0.73 8.67
N ILE A 503 -2.68 -1.73 7.80
CA ILE A 503 -3.44 -3.00 7.91
C ILE A 503 -3.06 -3.74 9.20
N ASN A 504 -1.76 -3.86 9.51
CA ASN A 504 -1.28 -4.47 10.75
C ASN A 504 -1.91 -3.80 11.99
N GLU A 505 -1.84 -2.47 12.08
CA GLU A 505 -2.40 -1.74 13.23
C GLU A 505 -3.93 -1.79 13.26
N GLY A 506 -4.59 -1.80 12.09
CA GLY A 506 -6.03 -2.02 11.99
C GLY A 506 -6.48 -3.36 12.57
N ARG A 507 -5.72 -4.43 12.30
CA ARG A 507 -5.97 -5.74 12.92
C ARG A 507 -5.68 -5.72 14.42
N GLY A 508 -4.55 -5.13 14.80
CA GLY A 508 -4.15 -5.05 16.21
C GLY A 508 -5.13 -4.26 17.08
N VAL A 509 -5.71 -3.17 16.56
CA VAL A 509 -6.72 -2.40 17.31
C VAL A 509 -8.03 -3.17 17.45
N ALA A 510 -8.42 -3.99 16.47
CA ALA A 510 -9.59 -4.86 16.61
C ALA A 510 -9.40 -5.90 17.73
N ASP A 511 -8.18 -6.43 17.91
CA ASP A 511 -7.86 -7.31 19.04
C ASP A 511 -7.89 -6.56 20.39
N ALA A 512 -7.41 -5.32 20.41
CA ALA A 512 -7.43 -4.49 21.61
C ALA A 512 -8.86 -4.09 22.06
N VAL A 513 -9.73 -3.74 21.11
CA VAL A 513 -11.14 -3.42 21.41
C VAL A 513 -11.87 -4.64 21.94
N GLU A 514 -11.67 -5.82 21.34
CA GLU A 514 -12.25 -7.07 21.87
C GLU A 514 -11.77 -7.37 23.29
N LYS A 515 -10.47 -7.20 23.55
CA LYS A 515 -9.92 -7.37 24.89
C LYS A 515 -10.55 -6.40 25.89
N TYR A 516 -10.78 -5.15 25.51
CA TYR A 516 -11.47 -4.16 26.33
C TYR A 516 -12.91 -4.60 26.66
N PHE A 517 -13.70 -5.02 25.67
CA PHE A 517 -15.06 -5.52 25.93
C PHE A 517 -15.09 -6.72 26.89
N LEU A 518 -14.14 -7.65 26.75
CA LEU A 518 -14.03 -8.78 27.68
C LEU A 518 -13.66 -8.34 29.11
N GLN A 519 -12.86 -7.28 29.26
CA GLN A 519 -12.49 -6.73 30.56
C GLN A 519 -13.65 -6.00 31.24
N GLU A 520 -14.47 -5.28 30.46
CA GLU A 520 -15.68 -4.59 30.93
C GLU A 520 -16.86 -5.55 31.20
N GLY A 521 -16.67 -6.85 31.02
CA GLY A 521 -17.74 -7.85 31.18
C GLY A 521 -18.82 -7.78 30.11
N LEU A 522 -18.55 -7.07 29.01
CA LEU A 522 -19.39 -7.02 27.81
C LEU A 522 -19.16 -8.30 27.01
N HIS A 523 -19.75 -9.39 27.52
CA HIS A 523 -19.69 -10.68 26.85
C HIS A 523 -20.66 -10.71 25.68
N PRO A 524 -20.27 -11.29 24.53
CA PRO A 524 -21.22 -11.64 23.49
C PRO A 524 -22.37 -12.43 24.13
N GLU A 525 -23.62 -12.06 23.87
CA GLU A 525 -24.76 -12.90 24.26
C GLU A 525 -24.67 -14.22 23.48
N VAL A 526 -23.91 -15.17 24.00
CA VAL A 526 -23.98 -16.56 23.55
C VAL A 526 -25.33 -17.05 24.06
N SER A 527 -26.36 -17.00 23.20
CA SER A 527 -27.61 -17.67 23.53
C SER A 527 -27.26 -19.12 23.87
N GLN A 528 -27.55 -19.54 25.09
CA GLN A 528 -27.17 -20.85 25.64
C GLN A 528 -27.79 -22.05 24.89
N SER A 529 -28.46 -21.83 23.76
CA SER A 529 -29.26 -22.82 23.04
C SER A 529 -28.51 -23.59 21.94
N GLN A 530 -27.23 -23.34 21.64
CA GLN A 530 -26.53 -24.05 20.56
C GLN A 530 -25.04 -24.30 20.83
N ARG A 531 -24.73 -25.02 21.92
CA ARG A 531 -23.61 -25.97 21.86
C ARG A 531 -24.17 -27.23 21.22
N PHE A 532 -23.54 -27.73 20.16
CA PHE A 532 -23.95 -28.85 19.30
C PHE A 532 -24.85 -28.45 18.11
N GLY A 533 -24.21 -28.33 16.95
CA GLY A 533 -24.77 -28.30 15.60
C GLY A 533 -23.67 -28.65 14.64
#